data_AF-A0A8J3K006-F1
#
_entry.id   AF-A0A8J3K006-F1
#
_cell.length_a   1.000
_cell.length_b   1.000
_cell.length_c   1.000
_cell.angle_alpha   90.00
_cell.angle_beta   90.00
_cell.angle_gamma   90.00
#
_symmetry.space_group_name_H-M   'P 1'
#
loop_
_entity.id
_entity.type
_entity.pdbx_description
1 polymer ?
#
loop_
_entity_poly.entity_id
_entity_poly.type
_entity_poly.pdbx_seq_one_letter_code
_entity_poly.pdbx_strand_id
1 'polypeptide(L)'
;MVNGLLVGTGWYGLRRRRVLDAVVLFAVRRDWPDWHTHEFVSPRLTEQAAEAAAAADFAYWRRSPLRPRVSVVRLSANDFRIHRRRRDCRAPDCPVESSARAAAGALR
;
A
#
# COMPACT_ATOMS: atom_id res chain seq x y z
N MET A 1 -46.84 -23.30 -9.71
CA MET A 1 -45.78 -24.22 -9.21
C MET A 1 -44.66 -24.14 -10.25
N VAL A 2 -43.51 -23.51 -9.99
CA VAL A 2 -42.42 -23.96 -9.11
C VAL A 2 -41.69 -22.75 -8.49
N ASN A 3 -41.33 -22.90 -7.22
CA ASN A 3 -40.57 -22.00 -6.34
C ASN A 3 -39.09 -21.87 -6.76
N GLY A 4 -38.39 -20.82 -6.32
CA GLY A 4 -36.93 -20.89 -6.31
C GLY A 4 -36.12 -19.63 -5.99
N LEU A 5 -36.13 -19.20 -4.72
CA LEU A 5 -34.99 -18.60 -3.99
C LEU A 5 -34.21 -17.42 -4.63
N LEU A 6 -34.71 -16.20 -4.41
CA LEU A 6 -33.85 -15.02 -4.25
C LEU A 6 -33.27 -15.03 -2.82
N VAL A 7 -32.13 -15.70 -2.61
CA VAL A 7 -31.42 -15.68 -1.31
C VAL A 7 -30.13 -14.86 -1.41
N GLY A 8 -30.16 -13.67 -0.79
CA GLY A 8 -29.08 -13.29 0.14
C GLY A 8 -27.81 -12.62 -0.38
N THR A 9 -27.82 -11.86 -1.47
CA THR A 9 -26.62 -11.15 -1.98
C THR A 9 -26.39 -9.73 -1.42
N GLY A 10 -27.22 -9.24 -0.49
CA GLY A 10 -27.17 -7.84 -0.04
C GLY A 10 -26.12 -7.49 1.02
N TRP A 11 -25.86 -8.39 1.99
CA TRP A 11 -25.05 -8.03 3.18
C TRP A 11 -23.73 -8.80 3.30
N TYR A 12 -23.72 -10.10 2.99
CA TYR A 12 -22.51 -10.94 3.10
C TYR A 12 -21.42 -10.55 2.09
N GLY A 13 -21.80 -10.12 0.88
CA GLY A 13 -20.87 -9.66 -0.15
C GLY A 13 -20.20 -8.32 0.19
N LEU A 14 -20.96 -7.38 0.77
CA LEU A 14 -20.43 -6.11 1.29
C LEU A 14 -19.49 -6.35 2.48
N ARG A 15 -19.84 -7.27 3.39
CA ARG A 15 -18.99 -7.63 4.53
C ARG A 15 -17.65 -8.23 4.08
N ARG A 16 -17.65 -9.17 3.12
CA ARG A 16 -16.40 -9.75 2.57
C ARG A 16 -15.49 -8.71 1.92
N ARG A 17 -16.04 -7.77 1.14
CA ARG A 17 -15.25 -6.67 0.57
C ARG A 17 -14.67 -5.76 1.66
N ARG A 18 -15.47 -5.36 2.65
CA ARG A 18 -14.99 -4.57 3.80
C ARG A 18 -13.90 -5.27 4.61
N VAL A 19 -14.02 -6.59 4.81
CA VAL A 19 -13.00 -7.38 5.51
C VAL A 19 -11.69 -7.38 4.72
N LEU A 20 -11.74 -7.54 3.40
CA LEU A 20 -10.55 -7.46 2.55
C LEU A 20 -9.97 -6.03 2.50
N ASP A 21 -10.83 -5.01 2.50
CA ASP A 21 -10.45 -3.59 2.54
C ASP A 21 -9.69 -3.23 3.84
N ALA A 22 -10.02 -3.90 4.95
CA ALA A 22 -9.37 -3.73 6.25
C ALA A 22 -8.09 -4.57 6.43
N VAL A 23 -7.76 -5.46 5.48
CA VAL A 23 -6.51 -6.23 5.55
C VAL A 23 -5.33 -5.27 5.52
N VAL A 24 -4.47 -5.39 6.51
CA VAL A 24 -3.22 -4.63 6.59
C VAL A 24 -2.20 -5.28 5.67
N LEU A 25 -1.56 -4.46 4.84
CA LEU A 25 -0.51 -4.84 3.92
C LEU A 25 0.76 -4.02 4.19
N PHE A 26 1.88 -4.55 3.71
CA PHE A 26 3.12 -3.80 3.53
C PHE A 26 3.32 -3.51 2.06
N ALA A 27 3.70 -2.28 1.72
CA ALA A 27 3.97 -1.88 0.35
C ALA A 27 5.24 -1.04 0.27
N VAL A 28 5.82 -0.96 -0.92
CA VAL A 28 6.94 -0.08 -1.20
C VAL A 28 6.37 1.28 -1.61
N ARG A 29 6.70 2.32 -0.86
CA ARG A 29 6.43 3.72 -1.20
C ARG A 29 7.61 4.27 -1.99
N ARG A 30 7.32 4.84 -3.16
CA ARG A 30 8.27 5.59 -3.98
C ARG A 30 7.90 7.06 -3.90
N ASP A 31 8.80 7.89 -3.41
CA ASP A 31 8.68 9.34 -3.46
C ASP A 31 9.53 9.88 -4.61
N TRP A 32 8.88 10.50 -5.59
CA TRP A 32 9.56 10.99 -6.78
C TRP A 32 10.27 12.33 -6.53
N PRO A 33 11.32 12.65 -7.31
CA PRO A 33 12.07 13.90 -7.17
C PRO A 33 11.27 15.17 -7.44
N ASP A 34 10.08 15.05 -8.05
CA ASP A 34 9.13 16.16 -8.27
C ASP A 34 8.37 16.54 -6.99
N TRP A 35 8.64 15.86 -5.86
CA TRP A 35 8.21 16.14 -4.48
C TRP A 35 6.68 16.22 -4.24
N HIS A 36 5.90 16.12 -5.31
CA HIS A 36 4.45 16.18 -5.31
C HIS A 36 3.79 14.83 -5.52
N THR A 37 4.53 13.85 -6.04
CA THR A 37 3.97 12.54 -6.35
C THR A 37 4.67 11.44 -5.57
N HIS A 38 3.86 10.54 -5.02
CA HIS A 38 4.32 9.27 -4.49
C HIS A 38 3.42 8.17 -5.00
N GLU A 39 3.96 6.96 -5.08
CA GLU A 39 3.20 5.78 -5.43
C GLU A 39 3.48 4.64 -4.46
N PHE A 40 2.49 3.77 -4.30
CA PHE A 40 2.63 2.52 -3.56
C PHE A 40 2.64 1.34 -4.53
N VAL A 41 3.68 0.51 -4.45
CA VAL A 41 3.89 -0.63 -5.34
C VAL A 41 4.19 -1.90 -4.55
N SER A 42 4.14 -3.05 -5.23
CA SER A 42 4.56 -4.35 -4.68
C SER A 42 3.92 -4.69 -3.32
N PRO A 43 2.58 -4.82 -3.22
CA PRO A 43 1.93 -5.16 -1.96
C PRO A 43 2.33 -6.57 -1.50
N ARG A 44 2.58 -6.70 -0.20
CA ARG A 44 2.99 -7.93 0.49
C ARG A 44 2.24 -8.06 1.81
N LEU A 45 2.12 -9.31 2.27
CA LEU A 45 1.49 -9.63 3.56
C LEU A 45 2.46 -9.49 4.73
N THR A 46 3.76 -9.49 4.48
CA THR A 46 4.81 -9.40 5.51
C THR A 46 5.77 -8.26 5.22
N GLU A 47 6.32 -7.67 6.29
CA GLU A 47 7.29 -6.58 6.20
C GLU A 47 8.58 -7.02 5.51
N GLN A 48 9.13 -8.17 5.91
CA GLN A 48 10.35 -8.73 5.31
C GLN A 48 10.25 -8.92 3.78
N ALA A 49 9.08 -9.38 3.29
CA ALA A 49 8.87 -9.51 1.85
C ALA A 49 8.76 -8.15 1.15
N ALA A 50 8.23 -7.13 1.83
CA ALA A 50 8.20 -5.76 1.33
C ALA A 50 9.59 -5.12 1.34
N GLU A 51 10.42 -5.40 2.34
CA GLU A 51 11.82 -4.96 2.38
C GLU A 51 12.66 -5.57 1.25
N ALA A 52 12.50 -6.87 1.00
CA ALA A 52 13.14 -7.52 -0.13
C ALA A 52 12.70 -6.89 -1.47
N ALA A 53 11.41 -6.55 -1.59
CA ALA A 53 10.91 -5.83 -2.76
C ALA A 53 11.46 -4.40 -2.86
N ALA A 54 11.57 -3.68 -1.73
CA ALA A 54 12.15 -2.34 -1.67
C ALA A 54 13.63 -2.34 -2.08
N ALA A 55 14.40 -3.33 -1.64
CA ALA A 55 15.81 -3.48 -2.03
C ALA A 55 15.96 -3.74 -3.54
N ALA A 56 15.11 -4.61 -4.11
CA ALA A 56 15.08 -4.85 -5.55
C ALA A 56 14.69 -3.59 -6.34
N ASP A 57 13.72 -2.84 -5.82
CA ASP A 57 13.22 -1.61 -6.43
C ASP A 57 14.27 -0.49 -6.42
N PHE A 58 14.93 -0.30 -5.27
CA PHE A 58 16.08 0.59 -5.15
C PHE A 58 17.19 0.20 -6.14
N ALA A 59 17.52 -1.09 -6.24
CA ALA A 59 18.55 -1.58 -7.16
C ALA A 59 18.20 -1.29 -8.63
N TYR A 60 16.93 -1.45 -9.01
CA TYR A 60 16.42 -1.14 -10.34
C TYR A 60 16.59 0.35 -10.68
N TRP A 61 16.18 1.24 -9.78
CA TRP A 61 16.23 2.69 -10.00
C TRP A 61 17.59 3.34 -9.70
N ARG A 62 18.55 2.61 -9.13
CA ARG A 62 19.84 3.14 -8.67
C ARG A 62 20.60 3.97 -9.72
N ARG A 63 20.46 3.63 -11.00
CA ARG A 63 21.14 4.28 -12.14
C ARG A 63 20.25 5.27 -12.89
N SER A 64 19.01 5.46 -12.47
CA SER A 64 18.08 6.38 -13.12
C SER A 64 18.39 7.84 -12.74
N PRO A 65 18.34 8.78 -13.70
CA PRO A 65 18.36 10.21 -13.38
C PRO A 65 17.10 10.64 -12.60
N LEU A 66 16.00 9.91 -12.75
CA LEU A 66 14.75 10.08 -12.00
C LEU A 66 14.63 8.99 -10.93
N ARG A 67 15.53 8.99 -9.95
CA ARG A 67 15.53 8.00 -8.86
C ARG A 67 14.54 8.39 -7.75
N PRO A 68 13.56 7.55 -7.40
CA PRO A 68 12.70 7.82 -6.25
C PRO A 68 13.44 7.51 -4.94
N ARG A 69 13.00 8.14 -3.85
CA ARG A 69 13.27 7.61 -2.50
C ARG A 69 12.34 6.43 -2.26
N VAL A 70 12.86 5.36 -1.68
CA VAL A 70 12.12 4.12 -1.48
C VAL A 70 12.00 3.86 0.03
N SER A 71 10.78 3.65 0.51
CA SER A 71 10.50 3.24 1.89
C SER A 71 9.48 2.10 1.91
N VAL A 72 9.44 1.34 3.00
CA VAL A 72 8.38 0.36 3.25
C VAL A 72 7.33 1.03 4.11
N VAL A 73 6.06 0.85 3.77
CA VAL A 73 4.91 1.41 4.50
C VAL A 73 3.92 0.32 4.88
N ARG A 74 3.24 0.53 6.01
CA ARG A 74 2.11 -0.28 6.45
C ARG A 74 0.82 0.48 6.17
N LEU A 75 -0.12 -0.11 5.44
CA LEU A 75 -1.39 0.52 5.06
C LEU A 75 -2.50 -0.51 4.85
N SER A 76 -3.75 -0.06 4.84
CA SER A 76 -4.86 -0.96 4.51
C SER A 76 -4.89 -1.27 3.00
N ALA A 77 -5.44 -2.44 2.64
CA ALA A 77 -5.65 -2.80 1.25
C ALA A 77 -6.55 -1.79 0.52
N ASN A 78 -7.51 -1.19 1.24
CA ASN A 78 -8.34 -0.11 0.74
C ASN A 78 -7.53 1.14 0.41
N ASP A 79 -6.63 1.58 1.30
CA ASP A 79 -5.78 2.74 1.06
C ASP A 79 -4.87 2.51 -0.13
N PHE A 80 -4.26 1.32 -0.22
CA PHE A 80 -3.44 0.93 -1.37
C PHE A 80 -4.24 1.02 -2.68
N ARG A 81 -5.48 0.51 -2.69
CA ARG A 81 -6.38 0.56 -3.85
C ARG A 81 -6.77 2.01 -4.22
N ILE A 82 -7.02 2.86 -3.23
CA ILE A 82 -7.36 4.28 -3.45
C ILE A 82 -6.16 5.01 -4.07
N HIS A 83 -4.97 4.81 -3.53
CA HIS A 83 -3.75 5.46 -4.04
C HIS A 83 -3.38 4.99 -5.45
N ARG A 84 -3.63 3.72 -5.80
CA ARG A 84 -3.45 3.27 -7.19
C ARG A 84 -4.28 4.06 -8.21
N ARG A 85 -5.39 4.68 -7.79
CA ARG A 85 -6.27 5.49 -8.64
C ARG A 85 -5.99 6.99 -8.56
N ARG A 86 -5.24 7.45 -7.56
CA ARG A 86 -4.95 8.87 -7.29
C ARG A 86 -3.46 9.13 -7.42
N ARG A 87 -3.05 9.80 -8.49
CA ARG A 87 -1.64 10.14 -8.73
C ARG A 87 -1.15 11.32 -7.87
N ASP A 88 -2.08 12.21 -7.49
CA ASP A 88 -1.77 13.45 -6.77
C ASP A 88 -2.30 13.39 -5.33
N CYS A 89 -1.71 12.53 -4.51
CA CYS A 89 -2.14 12.39 -3.12
C CYS A 89 -1.74 13.63 -2.28
N ARG A 90 -2.76 14.30 -1.73
CA ARG A 90 -2.62 15.44 -0.79
C ARG A 90 -3.17 15.12 0.60
N ALA A 91 -3.35 13.84 0.91
CA ALA A 91 -3.92 13.43 2.19
C ALA A 91 -2.92 13.71 3.33
N PRO A 92 -3.32 14.44 4.39
CA PRO A 92 -2.42 14.79 5.49
C PRO A 92 -1.99 13.56 6.32
N ASP A 93 -2.79 12.50 6.28
CA ASP A 93 -2.58 11.22 6.97
C ASP A 93 -1.96 10.15 6.03
N CYS A 94 -1.38 10.57 4.90
CA CYS A 94 -0.79 9.63 3.95
C CYS A 94 0.36 8.82 4.58
N PRO A 95 0.36 7.47 4.48
CA PRO A 95 1.35 6.61 5.14
C PRO A 95 2.81 6.95 4.78
N VAL A 96 3.59 7.44 5.76
CA VAL A 96 5.01 7.83 5.66
C VAL A 96 5.87 6.87 6.50
N GLU A 97 6.43 5.85 5.86
CA GLU A 97 7.28 4.80 6.46
C GLU A 97 6.64 3.89 7.54
N SER A 98 7.05 2.61 7.61
CA SER A 98 6.58 1.68 8.64
C SER A 98 7.23 2.00 9.98
N SER A 99 6.41 2.04 11.04
CA SER A 99 6.86 2.41 12.39
C SER A 99 7.92 1.48 12.98
N ALA A 100 8.02 0.23 12.51
CA ALA A 100 9.06 -0.71 12.93
C ALA A 100 10.49 -0.23 12.59
N ARG A 101 10.66 0.51 11.49
CA ARG A 101 11.95 1.07 11.06
C ARG A 101 12.18 2.49 11.59
N ALA A 102 11.13 3.30 11.68
CA ALA A 102 11.19 4.64 12.27
C ALA A 102 11.69 4.62 13.73
N ALA A 103 11.27 3.62 14.52
CA ALA A 103 11.75 3.44 15.89
C ALA A 103 13.24 3.07 15.98
N ALA A 104 13.78 2.36 14.98
CA ALA A 104 15.20 1.98 14.94
C ALA A 104 16.13 3.12 14.52
N GLY A 105 15.62 4.12 13.78
CA GLY A 105 16.36 5.32 13.38
C GLY A 105 16.35 6.46 14.40
N ALA A 106 15.32 6.54 15.24
CA ALA A 106 15.13 7.60 16.24
C ALA A 106 15.94 7.40 17.54
N LEU A 107 16.66 6.28 17.68
CA LEU A 107 17.49 5.94 18.85
C LEU A 107 19.00 6.17 18.61
N ARG A 108 19.38 7.10 17.73
CA ARG A 108 20.77 7.47 17.46
C ARG A 108 21.05 8.93 17.77
#